data_AF-A0A1M6RAI6-F1
#
_entry.id   AF-A0A1M6RAI6-F1
#
_cell.length_a   1.000
_cell.length_b   1.000
_cell.length_c   1.000
_cell.angle_alpha   90.00
_cell.angle_beta   90.00
_cell.angle_gamma   90.00
#
_symmetry.space_group_name_H-M   'P 1'
#
loop_
_entity.id
_entity.type
_entity.pdbx_description
1 polymer ?
#
loop_
_entity_poly.entity_id
_entity_poly.type
_entity_poly.pdbx_seq_one_letter_code
_entity_poly.pdbx_strand_id
1 'polypeptide(L)'
;MSRISIDVSPQEHKKLKAMAALRGMTMKDFLLGDLLTDAKSDEMAALAELEELLEKRIEHHGKSGLKGRSSAKEIFQSALKKRD
;
A
#
# COMPACT_ATOMS: atom_id res chain seq x y z
N MET A 1 7.57 25.74 -16.76
CA MET A 1 6.89 24.44 -17.03
C MET A 1 7.93 23.34 -16.97
N SER A 2 7.79 22.39 -16.05
CA SER A 2 8.71 21.24 -15.96
C SER A 2 8.48 20.31 -17.14
N ARG A 3 9.57 19.90 -17.83
CA ARG A 3 9.55 18.95 -18.94
C ARG A 3 10.26 17.69 -18.48
N ILE A 4 9.59 16.54 -18.58
CA ILE A 4 10.14 15.23 -18.26
C ILE A 4 10.43 14.52 -19.58
N SER A 5 11.66 14.07 -19.77
CA SER A 5 12.04 13.20 -20.89
C SER A 5 12.16 11.77 -20.36
N ILE A 6 11.48 10.82 -20.99
CA ILE A 6 11.44 9.42 -20.60
C ILE A 6 11.83 8.60 -21.82
N ASP A 7 12.89 7.81 -21.70
CA ASP A 7 13.23 6.82 -22.72
C ASP A 7 12.37 5.58 -22.52
N VAL A 8 11.68 5.19 -23.60
CA VAL A 8 10.84 4.00 -23.66
C VAL A 8 11.14 3.25 -24.94
N SER A 9 11.07 1.92 -24.89
CA SER A 9 11.19 1.12 -26.11
C SER A 9 10.04 1.43 -27.08
N PRO A 10 10.21 1.16 -28.38
CA PRO A 10 9.13 1.34 -29.37
C PRO A 10 7.87 0.53 -29.05
N GLN A 11 8.03 -0.63 -28.39
CA GLN A 11 6.91 -1.48 -27.99
C GLN A 11 6.15 -0.89 -26.79
N GLU A 12 6.86 -0.38 -25.79
CA GLU A 12 6.26 0.27 -24.62
C GLU A 12 5.53 1.56 -25.02
N HIS A 13 6.11 2.37 -25.90
CA HIS A 13 5.43 3.55 -26.44
C HIS A 13 4.11 3.19 -27.15
N LYS A 14 4.08 2.09 -27.93
CA LYS A 14 2.85 1.60 -28.57
C LYS A 14 1.79 1.19 -27.54
N LYS A 15 2.19 0.46 -26.50
CA LYS A 15 1.28 0.04 -25.41
C LYS A 15 0.72 1.25 -24.67
N LEU A 16 1.58 2.18 -24.27
CA LEU A 16 1.17 3.43 -23.61
C LEU A 16 0.22 4.26 -24.49
N LYS A 17 0.49 4.36 -25.79
CA LYS A 17 -0.37 5.08 -26.72
C LYS A 17 -1.75 4.44 -26.83
N ALA A 18 -1.80 3.11 -26.92
CA ALA A 18 -3.04 2.38 -26.98
C ALA A 18 -3.86 2.57 -25.70
N MET A 19 -3.22 2.45 -24.53
CA MET A 19 -3.89 2.64 -23.24
C MET A 19 -4.45 4.07 -23.08
N ALA A 20 -3.66 5.09 -23.44
CA ALA A 20 -4.13 6.48 -23.41
C ALA A 20 -5.33 6.72 -24.35
N ALA A 21 -5.28 6.16 -25.57
CA ALA A 21 -6.38 6.25 -26.53
C ALA A 21 -7.64 5.52 -26.05
N LEU A 22 -7.51 4.36 -25.40
CA LEU A 22 -8.64 3.63 -24.81
C LEU A 22 -9.34 4.43 -23.71
N ARG A 23 -8.59 5.24 -22.95
CA ARG A 23 -9.16 6.16 -21.94
C ARG A 23 -9.64 7.50 -22.53
N GLY A 24 -9.49 7.70 -23.85
CA GLY A 24 -9.87 8.96 -24.52
C GLY A 24 -9.00 10.16 -24.12
N MET A 25 -7.82 9.94 -23.55
CA MET A 25 -6.93 10.97 -23.03
C MET A 25 -5.67 11.11 -23.89
N THR A 26 -4.98 12.25 -23.79
CA THR A 26 -3.66 12.38 -24.39
C THR A 26 -2.65 11.51 -23.62
N MET A 27 -1.62 11.01 -24.30
CA MET A 27 -0.55 10.24 -23.64
C MET A 27 0.10 11.02 -22.48
N LYS A 28 0.18 12.35 -22.61
CA LYS A 28 0.71 13.23 -21.57
C LYS A 28 -0.17 13.18 -20.31
N ASP A 29 -1.47 13.36 -20.47
CA ASP A 29 -2.42 13.41 -19.34
C ASP A 29 -2.55 12.03 -18.69
N PHE A 30 -2.56 10.98 -19.49
CA PHE A 30 -2.56 9.59 -19.03
C PHE A 30 -1.33 9.26 -18.17
N LEU A 31 -0.13 9.65 -18.63
CA LEU A 31 1.12 9.39 -17.90
C LEU A 31 1.23 10.22 -16.61
N LEU A 32 0.76 11.46 -16.64
CA LEU A 32 0.78 12.35 -15.47
C LEU A 32 -0.26 11.95 -14.42
N GLY A 33 -1.43 11.43 -14.84
CA GLY A 33 -2.56 11.16 -13.96
C GLY A 33 -2.65 9.74 -13.40
N ASP A 34 -2.26 8.71 -14.16
CA ASP A 34 -2.31 7.32 -13.69
C ASP A 34 -0.93 6.86 -13.21
N LEU A 35 0.09 6.92 -14.05
CA LEU A 35 1.32 6.15 -13.78
C LEU A 35 2.19 6.76 -12.67
N LEU A 36 2.16 8.09 -12.51
CA LEU A 36 2.99 8.80 -11.52
C LEU A 36 2.31 8.99 -10.16
N THR A 37 0.98 8.95 -10.13
CA THR A 37 0.15 9.23 -8.95
C THR A 37 -0.38 7.95 -8.30
N ASP A 38 -0.79 6.96 -9.10
CA ASP A 38 -1.46 5.76 -8.60
C ASP A 38 -0.46 4.74 -8.01
N ALA A 39 0.76 4.67 -8.56
CA ALA A 39 1.83 3.79 -8.05
C ALA A 39 2.38 4.18 -6.67
N LYS A 40 2.07 5.38 -6.17
CA LYS A 40 2.53 5.84 -4.84
C LYS A 40 1.43 5.87 -3.79
N SER A 41 0.16 5.93 -4.18
CA SER A 41 -0.92 6.17 -3.22
C SER A 41 -1.20 4.96 -2.34
N ASP A 42 -1.27 3.76 -2.92
CA ASP A 42 -1.76 2.58 -2.21
C ASP A 42 -0.69 1.96 -1.31
N GLU A 43 0.56 1.84 -1.80
CA GLU A 43 1.67 1.30 -1.01
C GLU A 43 2.05 2.21 0.16
N MET A 44 2.06 3.54 -0.04
CA MET A 44 2.34 4.48 1.05
C MET A 44 1.21 4.51 2.09
N ALA A 45 -0.05 4.38 1.66
CA ALA A 45 -1.18 4.28 2.57
C ALA A 45 -1.11 2.98 3.39
N ALA A 46 -0.86 1.84 2.75
CA ALA A 46 -0.67 0.56 3.42
C ALA A 46 0.51 0.59 4.42
N LEU A 47 1.60 1.28 4.09
CA LEU A 47 2.73 1.47 4.99
C LEU A 47 2.35 2.31 6.21
N ALA A 48 1.62 3.42 6.00
CA ALA A 48 1.16 4.29 7.09
C ALA A 48 0.19 3.58 8.04
N GLU A 49 -0.74 2.78 7.50
CA GLU A 49 -1.64 1.95 8.32
C GLU A 49 -0.88 0.91 9.16
N LEU A 50 0.17 0.31 8.57
CA LEU A 50 1.02 -0.64 9.27
C LEU A 50 1.80 0.04 10.41
N GLU A 51 2.36 1.23 10.16
CA GLU A 51 3.05 2.02 11.19
C GLU A 51 2.14 2.34 12.37
N GLU A 52 0.91 2.81 12.11
CA GLU A 52 -0.07 3.12 13.15
C GLU A 52 -0.46 1.89 13.99
N LEU A 53 -0.64 0.73 13.34
CA LEU A 53 -0.94 -0.53 14.03
C LEU A 53 0.23 -0.93 14.95
N LEU A 54 1.46 -0.86 14.45
CA LEU A 54 2.65 -1.23 15.22
C LEU A 54 2.88 -0.29 16.40
N GLU A 55 2.68 1.02 16.24
CA GLU A 55 2.82 2.00 17.31
C GLU A 55 1.83 1.72 18.45
N LYS A 56 0.54 1.51 18.12
CA LYS A 56 -0.49 1.10 19.10
C LYS A 56 -0.11 -0.18 19.83
N ARG A 57 0.47 -1.15 19.12
CA ARG A 57 0.90 -2.43 19.69
C ARG A 57 2.07 -2.24 20.66
N ILE A 58 3.07 -1.44 20.29
CA ILE A 58 4.24 -1.14 21.12
C ILE A 58 3.79 -0.43 22.39
N GLU A 59 2.93 0.59 22.30
CA GLU A 59 2.39 1.28 23.46
C GLU A 59 1.62 0.34 24.39
N HIS A 60 0.76 -0.51 23.83
CA HIS A 60 -0.03 -1.47 24.60
C HIS A 60 0.88 -2.46 25.34
N HIS A 61 1.93 -2.98 24.69
CA HIS A 61 2.90 -3.87 25.36
C HIS A 61 3.73 -3.14 26.42
N GLY A 62 4.15 -1.90 26.16
CA GLY A 62 4.90 -1.07 27.13
C GLY A 62 4.09 -0.77 28.39
N LYS A 63 2.79 -0.49 28.26
CA LYS A 63 1.88 -0.17 29.38
C LYS A 63 1.38 -1.41 30.13
N SER A 64 1.12 -2.51 29.42
CA SER A 64 0.50 -3.72 30.01
C SER A 64 1.52 -4.71 30.62
N GLY A 65 2.82 -4.57 30.32
CA GLY A 65 3.84 -5.53 30.76
C GLY A 65 3.65 -6.95 30.20
N LEU A 66 2.75 -7.14 29.25
CA LEU A 66 2.45 -8.43 28.63
C LEU A 66 3.65 -8.88 27.80
N LYS A 67 4.37 -9.89 28.32
CA LYS A 67 5.44 -10.59 27.61
C LYS A 67 4.82 -11.28 26.39
N GLY A 68 5.29 -10.93 25.19
CA GLY A 68 4.76 -11.38 23.89
C GLY A 68 4.92 -12.87 23.57
N ARG A 69 4.89 -13.75 24.57
CA ARG A 69 4.97 -15.20 24.41
C ARG A 69 3.72 -15.82 25.01
N SER A 70 2.67 -15.88 24.21
CA SER A 70 1.55 -16.79 24.45
C SER A 70 1.70 -17.97 23.52
N SER A 71 1.61 -19.18 24.05
CA SER A 71 1.58 -20.38 23.20
C SER A 71 0.30 -20.37 22.35
N ALA A 72 0.35 -20.92 21.14
CA ALA A 72 -0.84 -21.04 20.27
C ALA A 72 -2.02 -21.70 21.00
N LYS A 73 -1.75 -22.65 21.91
CA LYS A 73 -2.75 -23.32 22.75
C LYS A 73 -3.43 -22.37 23.74
N GLU A 74 -2.67 -21.48 24.37
CA GLU A 74 -3.19 -20.50 25.34
C GLU A 74 -4.04 -19.44 24.65
N ILE A 75 -3.62 -18.99 23.46
CA ILE A 75 -4.40 -18.07 22.63
C ILE A 75 -5.76 -18.70 22.31
N PHE A 76 -5.77 -19.96 21.87
CA PHE A 76 -7.01 -20.67 21.53
C PHE A 76 -7.97 -20.82 22.72
N GLN A 77 -7.45 -21.19 23.89
CA GLN A 77 -8.25 -21.33 25.11
C GLN A 77 -8.83 -19.99 25.59
N SER A 78 -8.04 -18.91 25.50
CA SER A 78 -8.52 -17.57 25.88
C SER A 78 -9.60 -17.03 24.93
N ALA A 79 -9.49 -17.34 23.63
CA ALA A 79 -10.48 -16.96 22.62
C ALA A 79 -11.80 -17.70 22.82
N LEU A 80 -11.76 -19.00 23.14
CA LEU A 80 -12.96 -19.78 23.46
C LEU A 80 -13.68 -19.22 24.69
N LYS A 81 -12.92 -18.93 25.76
CA LYS A 81 -13.48 -18.41 27.03
C LYS A 81 -14.10 -17.01 26.92
N LYS A 82 -13.71 -16.22 25.91
CA LYS A 82 -14.27 -14.89 25.63
C LYS A 82 -15.60 -14.95 24.83
N ARG A 83 -15.96 -16.11 24.31
CA ARG A 83 -17.14 -16.32 23.45
C ARG A 83 -18.39 -16.79 24.20
N ASP A 84 -18.23 -17.21 25.45
CA ASP A 84 -19.30 -17.53 26.41
C ASP A 84 -19.60 -16.31 27.29
#